data_AF-K9VJ70-F1
#
_entry.id   AF-K9VJ70-F1
#
_cell.length_a   1.000
_cell.length_b   1.000
_cell.length_c   1.000
_cell.angle_alpha   90.00
_cell.angle_beta   90.00
_cell.angle_gamma   90.00
#
_symmetry.space_group_name_H-M   'P 1'
#
loop_
_entity.id
_entity.type
_entity.pdbx_description
1 polymer ?
#
loop_
_entity_poly.entity_id
_entity_poly.type
_entity_poly.pdbx_seq_one_letter_code
_entity_poly.pdbx_strand_id
1 'polypeptide(L)' 'MPEVQPKEIQRYVTSDGRVPFAEWFDSFKDTNTQAKIRSRLNRVVTGNLGDYRSVGEGVCELRIEYGPGFRIYFG' A
#
# COMPACT_ATOMS: atom_id res chain seq x y z
N MET A 1 3.72 25.47 5.20
CA MET A 1 3.84 24.00 5.36
C MET A 1 2.68 23.39 4.58
N PRO A 2 2.88 22.52 3.57
CA PRO A 2 1.75 21.84 2.97
C PRO A 2 1.01 21.04 4.06
N GLU A 3 -0.29 21.20 4.11
CA GLU A 3 -1.14 20.62 5.14
C GLU A 3 -1.21 19.10 4.91
N VAL A 4 -0.74 18.32 5.90
CA VAL A 4 -0.74 16.87 5.81
C VAL A 4 -2.14 16.38 6.15
N GLN A 5 -2.93 16.08 5.11
CA GLN A 5 -4.28 15.56 5.30
C GLN A 5 -4.25 14.05 5.55
N PRO A 6 -4.91 13.56 6.63
CA PRO A 6 -5.09 12.14 6.86
C PRO A 6 -5.72 11.45 5.64
N LYS A 7 -5.33 10.19 5.41
CA LYS A 7 -5.87 9.36 4.32
C LYS A 7 -6.57 8.15 4.89
N GLU A 8 -7.71 7.82 4.30
CA GLU A 8 -8.37 6.55 4.53
C GLU A 8 -7.87 5.54 3.48
N ILE A 9 -7.53 4.33 3.92
CA ILE A 9 -7.13 3.25 3.01
C ILE A 9 -8.31 2.31 2.86
N GLN A 10 -8.88 2.27 1.67
CA GLN A 10 -9.88 1.30 1.28
C GLN A 10 -9.22 0.19 0.45
N ARG A 11 -9.58 -1.06 0.73
CA ARG A 11 -9.07 -2.20 -0.04
C ARG A 11 -9.99 -2.43 -1.23
N TYR A 12 -9.38 -2.56 -2.41
CA TYR A 12 -10.10 -2.96 -3.60
C TYR A 12 -10.72 -4.35 -3.41
N VAL A 13 -12.00 -4.46 -3.74
CA VAL A 13 -12.76 -5.71 -3.77
C VAL A 13 -13.13 -5.97 -5.22
N THR A 14 -12.76 -7.14 -5.74
CA THR A 14 -13.11 -7.55 -7.10
C THR A 14 -14.61 -7.84 -7.21
N SER A 15 -15.12 -7.94 -8.45
CA SER A 15 -16.53 -8.25 -8.70
C SER A 15 -16.99 -9.60 -8.15
N ASP A 16 -16.07 -10.55 -7.97
CA ASP A 16 -16.30 -11.85 -7.34
C ASP A 16 -16.08 -11.86 -5.81
N GLY A 17 -15.86 -10.69 -5.19
CA GLY A 17 -15.78 -10.53 -3.74
C GLY A 17 -14.40 -10.78 -3.12
N ARG A 18 -13.38 -11.04 -3.93
CA ARG A 18 -12.01 -11.24 -3.45
C ARG A 18 -11.36 -9.91 -3.07
N VAL A 19 -10.39 -9.99 -2.17
CA VAL A 19 -9.61 -8.83 -1.72
C VAL A 19 -8.14 -9.12 -2.02
N PRO A 20 -7.65 -8.82 -3.24
CA PRO A 20 -6.31 -9.24 -3.68
C PRO A 20 -5.19 -8.80 -2.74
N PHE A 21 -5.31 -7.60 -2.17
CA PHE A 21 -4.35 -7.11 -1.18
C PHE A 21 -4.32 -8.00 0.07
N ALA A 22 -5.48 -8.40 0.60
CA ALA A 22 -5.55 -9.21 1.83
C ALA A 22 -5.00 -10.61 1.57
N GLU A 23 -5.42 -11.25 0.46
CA GLU A 23 -4.91 -12.56 0.06
C GLU A 23 -3.39 -12.56 -0.12
N TRP A 24 -2.85 -11.55 -0.81
CA TRP A 24 -1.41 -11.38 -0.98
C TRP A 24 -0.70 -11.11 0.35
N PHE A 25 -1.24 -10.23 1.18
CA PHE A 25 -0.66 -9.87 2.47
C PHE A 25 -0.63 -11.06 3.44
N ASP A 26 -1.68 -11.87 3.46
CA ASP A 26 -1.80 -13.04 4.33
C ASP A 26 -0.99 -14.24 3.82
N SER A 27 -0.57 -14.24 2.55
CA SER A 27 0.32 -15.27 1.98
C SER A 27 1.74 -15.24 2.53
N PHE A 28 2.18 -14.12 3.13
CA PHE A 28 3.51 -13.98 3.70
C PHE A 28 3.67 -14.83 4.96
N LYS A 29 4.63 -15.77 4.94
CA LYS A 29 5.04 -16.51 6.15
C LYS A 29 5.92 -15.67 7.08
N ASP A 30 6.64 -14.71 6.54
CA ASP A 30 7.52 -13.82 7.30
C ASP A 30 6.74 -12.64 7.88
N THR A 31 6.65 -12.60 9.21
CA THR A 31 5.96 -11.55 9.96
C THR A 31 6.67 -10.21 9.85
N ASN A 32 7.99 -10.18 9.58
CA ASN A 32 8.73 -8.92 9.40
C ASN A 32 8.30 -8.22 8.11
N THR A 33 8.13 -8.97 7.02
CA THR A 33 7.59 -8.45 5.75
C THR A 33 6.22 -7.80 5.96
N GLN A 34 5.31 -8.49 6.64
CA GLN A 34 4.00 -7.95 6.99
C GLN A 34 4.09 -6.67 7.83
N ALA A 35 4.98 -6.64 8.83
CA ALA A 35 5.19 -5.48 9.69
C ALA A 35 5.73 -4.26 8.91
N LYS A 36 6.66 -4.46 7.97
CA LYS A 36 7.19 -3.39 7.12
C LYS A 36 6.11 -2.80 6.22
N ILE A 37 5.28 -3.65 5.61
CA ILE A 37 4.15 -3.20 4.79
C ILE A 37 3.14 -2.42 5.65
N ARG A 38 2.74 -2.94 6.83
CA ARG A 38 1.83 -2.22 7.75
C ARG A 38 2.38 -0.87 8.18
N SER A 39 3.66 -0.82 8.56
CA SER A 39 4.33 0.43 8.94
C SER A 39 4.28 1.45 7.80
N ARG A 40 4.46 1.00 6.55
CA ARG A 40 4.33 1.87 5.38
C ARG A 40 2.91 2.41 5.22
N LEU A 41 1.90 1.56 5.32
CA LEU A 41 0.49 1.97 5.19
C LEU A 41 0.08 2.92 6.32
N ASN A 42 0.57 2.73 7.54
CA ASN A 42 0.32 3.66 8.65
C ASN A 42 0.83 5.08 8.34
N ARG A 43 1.98 5.21 7.65
CA ARG A 43 2.47 6.52 7.20
C ARG A 43 1.56 7.13 6.15
N VAL A 44 1.00 6.32 5.25
CA VAL A 44 0.01 6.79 4.26
C VAL A 44 -1.22 7.34 4.96
N VAL A 45 -1.74 6.63 5.98
CA VAL A 45 -2.89 7.08 6.78
C VAL A 45 -2.63 8.44 7.42
N THR A 46 -1.42 8.71 7.89
CA THR A 46 -1.03 10.02 8.42
C THR A 46 -0.68 11.04 7.33
N GLY A 47 -1.10 10.82 6.08
CA GLY A 47 -0.86 11.71 4.94
C GLY A 47 0.54 11.68 4.35
N ASN A 48 1.44 10.81 4.82
CA ASN A 48 2.79 10.65 4.31
C ASN A 48 2.85 9.52 3.27
N LEU A 49 2.60 9.88 2.02
CA LEU A 49 2.69 8.97 0.89
C LEU A 49 4.12 8.50 0.61
N GLY A 50 5.17 9.16 1.08
CA GLY A 50 6.57 8.76 0.88
C GLY A 50 6.96 8.57 -0.58
N ASP A 51 7.72 7.52 -0.88
CA ASP A 51 8.07 7.14 -2.26
C ASP A 51 6.88 6.46 -2.97
N TYR A 52 6.32 7.16 -3.95
CA TYR A 52 5.31 6.67 -4.88
C TYR A 52 5.50 7.30 -6.27
N ARG A 53 4.95 6.65 -7.30
CA ARG A 53 5.02 7.14 -8.68
C ARG A 53 3.72 6.85 -9.41
N SER A 54 3.23 7.78 -10.25
CA SER A 54 2.14 7.46 -11.18
C SER A 54 2.62 6.51 -12.27
N VAL A 55 1.83 5.46 -12.53
CA VAL A 55 2.07 4.47 -13.60
C VAL A 55 1.12 4.68 -14.79
N GLY A 56 0.33 5.76 -14.79
CA GLY A 56 -0.65 6.08 -15.82
C GLY A 56 -2.09 5.76 -15.39
N GLU A 57 -3.06 6.28 -16.15
CA GLU A 57 -4.49 5.94 -16.02
C GLU A 57 -5.10 6.14 -14.61
N GLY A 58 -4.60 7.13 -13.87
CA GLY A 58 -5.04 7.39 -12.49
C GLY A 58 -4.46 6.43 -11.45
N VAL A 59 -3.59 5.51 -11.84
CA VAL A 59 -2.95 4.55 -10.94
C VAL A 59 -1.56 5.04 -10.53
N CYS A 60 -1.23 4.82 -9.27
CA CYS A 60 0.06 5.04 -8.65
C CYS A 60 0.61 3.76 -8.02
N GLU A 61 1.92 3.56 -8.09
CA GLU A 61 2.64 2.55 -7.33
C GLU A 61 3.24 3.17 -6.06
N LEU A 62 3.00 2.55 -4.91
CA LEU A 62 3.69 2.80 -3.66
C LEU A 62 4.88 1.86 -3.57
N ARG A 63 6.10 2.41 -3.47
CA ARG A 63 7.32 1.62 -3.47
C ARG A 63 7.81 1.38 -2.04
N ILE A 64 8.12 0.12 -1.74
CA ILE A 64 8.64 -0.32 -0.45
C ILE A 64 9.95 -1.07 -0.70
N GLU A 65 11.06 -0.42 -0.41
CA GLU A 65 12.40 -0.99 -0.51
C GLU A 65 12.70 -1.86 0.72
N TYR A 66 12.16 -3.07 0.71
CA TYR A 66 12.42 -4.10 1.71
C TYR A 66 12.43 -5.47 1.05
N GLY A 67 13.46 -6.28 1.32
CA GLY A 67 13.65 -7.59 0.71
C GLY A 67 13.67 -7.51 -0.83
N PRO A 68 12.80 -8.24 -1.54
CA PRO A 68 12.74 -8.23 -3.01
C PRO A 68 12.23 -6.90 -3.60
N GLY A 69 11.73 -5.98 -2.76
CA GLY A 69 11.09 -4.75 -3.19
C GLY A 69 9.60 -4.97 -3.49
N PHE A 70 8.73 -4.39 -2.66
CA PHE A 70 7.29 -4.54 -2.79
C PHE A 70 6.65 -3.31 -3.45
N ARG A 71 5.53 -3.54 -4.13
CA ARG A 71 4.72 -2.52 -4.80
C ARG A 71 3.26 -2.68 -4.40
N ILE A 72 2.62 -1.58 -4.00
CA ILE A 72 1.19 -1.54 -3.72
C ILE A 72 0.58 -0.51 -4.67
N TYR A 73 -0.41 -0.91 -5.43
CA TYR A 73 -1.07 -0.03 -6.40
C TYR A 73 -2.30 0.62 -5.78
N PHE A 74 -2.49 1.92 -6.03
CA PHE A 74 -3.61 2.72 -5.55
C PHE A 74 -3.97 3.80 -6.57
N GLY A 75 -5.20 4.31 -6.53
CA GLY A 75 -5.71 5.37 -7.40
C GLY A 75 -6.85 6.11 -6.74
#